data_AF-A0A432JKC8-F1
#
_entry.id   AF-A0A432JKC8-F1
#
_cell.length_a   1.000
_cell.length_b   1.000
_cell.length_c   1.000
_cell.angle_alpha   90.00
_cell.angle_beta   90.00
_cell.angle_gamma   90.00
#
_symmetry.space_group_name_H-M   'P 1'
#
loop_
_entity.id
_entity.type
_entity.pdbx_description
1 polymer ?
#
loop_
_entity_poly.entity_id
_entity_poly.type
_entity_poly.pdbx_seq_one_letter_code
_entity_poly.pdbx_strand_id
1 'polypeptide(L)'
;MWPGHARLAQDVTTLLARLLHERHPDTPLYLVGKSMGAAVVILSSPTTPHPRWPWQRADLPAVWGFDTMPWYQRLGLYGCGFFPA
;
A
#
# COMPACT_ATOMS: atom_id res chain seq x y z
N MET A 1 -10.06 0.10 12.03
CA MET A 1 -10.47 0.22 10.61
C MET A 1 -9.60 1.28 9.96
N TRP A 2 -8.94 1.00 8.84
CA TRP A 2 -8.12 2.00 8.15
C TRP A 2 -9.01 3.03 7.43
N PRO A 3 -8.52 4.25 7.17
CA PRO A 3 -9.30 5.32 6.53
C PRO A 3 -9.69 5.06 5.05
N GLY A 4 -9.33 3.89 4.52
CA GLY A 4 -9.56 3.46 3.15
C GLY A 4 -8.27 3.55 2.31
N HIS A 5 -8.03 2.53 1.48
CA HIS A 5 -6.83 2.42 0.64
C HIS A 5 -6.69 3.60 -0.34
N ALA A 6 -7.81 4.13 -0.87
CA ALA A 6 -7.80 5.28 -1.77
C ALA A 6 -7.29 6.57 -1.10
N ARG A 7 -7.70 6.83 0.16
CA ARG A 7 -7.24 8.00 0.91
C ARG A 7 -5.74 7.92 1.19
N LEU A 8 -5.26 6.76 1.63
CA LEU A 8 -3.83 6.54 1.90
C LEU A 8 -2.97 6.73 0.65
N ALA A 9 -3.42 6.25 -0.51
CA ALA A 9 -2.72 6.47 -1.77
C ALA A 9 -2.69 7.96 -2.15
N GLN A 10 -3.81 8.66 -2.00
CA GLN A 10 -3.92 10.08 -2.32
C GLN A 10 -3.05 10.96 -1.41
N ASP A 11 -2.95 10.62 -0.13
CA ASP A 11 -2.09 11.32 0.82
C ASP A 11 -0.61 11.19 0.43
N VAL A 12 -0.17 9.98 0.05
CA VAL A 12 1.20 9.73 -0.42
C VAL A 12 1.50 10.52 -1.70
N THR A 13 0.59 10.51 -2.67
CA THR A 13 0.74 11.30 -3.90
C THR A 13 0.79 12.80 -3.61
N THR A 14 -0.03 13.29 -2.68
CA THR A 14 -0.05 14.71 -2.29
C THR A 14 1.24 15.12 -1.57
N LEU A 15 1.74 14.28 -0.66
CA LEU A 15 3.01 14.48 0.02
C LEU A 15 4.18 14.55 -0.96
N LEU A 16 4.26 13.59 -1.89
CA LEU A 16 5.32 13.53 -2.89
C LEU A 16 5.26 14.72 -3.87
N ALA A 17 4.07 15.04 -4.38
CA ALA A 17 3.90 16.08 -5.40
C ALA A 17 3.97 17.50 -4.84
N ARG A 18 3.45 17.77 -3.64
CA ARG A 18 3.45 19.13 -3.06
C ARG A 18 4.60 19.35 -2.10
N LEU A 19 4.74 18.51 -1.08
CA LEU A 19 5.65 18.86 0.03
C LEU A 19 7.11 18.56 -0.27
N LEU A 20 7.39 17.43 -0.94
CA LEU A 20 8.75 17.01 -1.25
C LEU A 20 9.25 17.61 -2.56
N HIS A 21 8.42 17.61 -3.60
CA HIS A 21 8.83 18.13 -4.90
C HIS A 21 9.00 19.65 -4.90
N GLU A 22 8.09 20.43 -4.29
CA GLU A 22 8.24 21.90 -4.24
C GLU A 22 9.48 22.32 -3.46
N ARG A 23 9.90 21.53 -2.46
CA ARG A 23 11.09 21.80 -1.65
C ARG A 23 12.39 21.30 -2.28
N HIS A 24 12.33 20.22 -3.06
CA HIS A 24 13.50 19.56 -3.64
C HIS A 24 13.23 19.17 -5.11
N PRO A 25 13.16 20.16 -6.02
CA PRO A 25 12.79 19.93 -7.42
C PRO A 25 13.81 19.10 -8.20
N ASP A 26 15.09 19.20 -7.87
CA ASP A 26 16.20 18.53 -8.59
C ASP A 26 16.63 17.20 -7.95
N THR A 27 16.02 16.79 -6.83
CA THR A 27 16.38 15.55 -6.13
C THR A 27 15.46 14.41 -6.56
N PRO A 28 16.00 13.28 -7.06
CA PRO A 28 15.18 12.11 -7.38
C PRO A 28 14.57 11.53 -6.10
N LEU A 29 13.25 11.38 -6.09
CA LEU A 29 12.51 10.83 -4.95
C LEU A 29 12.39 9.30 -5.09
N TYR A 30 12.61 8.61 -3.96
CA TYR A 30 12.52 7.16 -3.84
C TYR A 30 11.41 6.82 -2.85
N LEU A 31 10.52 5.91 -3.24
CA LEU A 31 9.40 5.48 -2.41
C LEU A 31 9.52 3.99 -2.08
N VAL A 32 9.56 3.65 -0.79
CA VAL A 32 9.66 2.26 -0.32
C VAL A 32 8.52 1.98 0.65
N GLY A 33 7.75 0.94 0.34
CA GLY A 33 6.63 0.48 1.16
C GLY A 33 6.86 -0.94 1.68
N LYS A 34 6.39 -1.22 2.90
CA LYS A 34 6.34 -2.56 3.50
C LYS A 34 4.93 -2.87 3.99
N SER A 35 4.45 -4.12 3.84
CA SER A 35 3.15 -4.56 4.36
C SER A 35 1.99 -3.73 3.80
N MET A 36 1.23 -3.04 4.67
CA MET A 36 0.26 -2.00 4.27
C MET A 36 0.89 -0.98 3.32
N GLY A 37 2.04 -0.43 3.70
CA GLY A 37 2.70 0.63 2.96
C GLY A 37 3.09 0.19 1.56
N ALA A 38 3.44 -1.08 1.37
CA ALA A 38 3.73 -1.65 0.05
C ALA A 38 2.49 -1.65 -0.86
N ALA A 39 1.31 -1.96 -0.32
CA ALA A 39 0.05 -1.85 -1.07
C ALA A 39 -0.28 -0.39 -1.41
N VAL A 40 -0.03 0.55 -0.50
CA VAL A 40 -0.23 1.98 -0.74
C VAL A 40 0.74 2.52 -1.81
N VAL A 41 2.02 2.11 -1.79
CA VAL A 41 3.00 2.46 -2.82
C VAL A 41 2.54 2.01 -4.20
N ILE A 42 2.07 0.77 -4.32
CA ILE A 42 1.53 0.23 -5.57
C ILE A 42 0.32 1.05 -6.04
N LEU A 43 -0.63 1.35 -5.14
CA LEU A 43 -1.84 2.11 -5.47
C LEU A 43 -1.58 3.58 -5.82
N SER A 44 -0.53 4.17 -5.25
CA SER A 44 -0.10 5.55 -5.56
C SER A 44 0.72 5.65 -6.85
N SER A 45 1.14 4.51 -7.42
CA SER A 45 2.02 4.47 -8.56
C SER A 45 1.27 4.80 -9.86
N PRO A 46 1.75 5.76 -10.66
CA PRO A 46 1.15 6.05 -11.95
C PRO A 46 1.39 4.91 -12.94
N THR A 47 0.42 4.66 -13.82
CA THR A 47 0.47 3.59 -14.84
C THR A 47 1.63 3.76 -15.83
N THR A 48 2.11 4.99 -16.00
CA THR A 48 3.33 5.33 -16.73
C THR A 48 4.40 5.79 -15.75
N PRO A 49 5.66 5.30 -15.87
CA PRO A 49 6.76 5.74 -15.02
C PRO A 49 6.88 7.26 -15.07
N HIS A 50 6.62 7.91 -13.94
CA HIS A 50 6.77 9.36 -13.88
C HIS A 50 8.27 9.68 -13.91
N PRO A 51 8.76 10.52 -14.83
CA PRO A 51 10.19 10.79 -15.00
C PRO A 51 10.90 11.24 -13.71
N ARG A 52 10.12 11.78 -12.76
CA ARG A 52 10.61 12.37 -11.51
C ARG A 52 10.67 11.41 -10.34
N TRP A 53 9.97 10.26 -10.37
CA TRP A 53 10.02 9.22 -9.33
C TRP A 53 10.37 7.86 -9.94
N PRO A 54 11.58 7.72 -10.51
CA PRO A 54 11.94 6.57 -11.33
C PRO A 54 12.03 5.24 -10.57
N TRP A 55 12.00 5.25 -9.22
CA TRP A 55 12.28 4.07 -8.40
C TRP A 55 11.29 3.89 -7.25
N GLN A 56 10.67 2.70 -7.20
CA GLN A 56 9.71 2.31 -6.17
C GLN A 56 9.95 0.85 -5.76
N ARG A 57 9.90 0.54 -4.46
CA ARG A 57 10.01 -0.84 -3.94
C ARG A 57 8.84 -1.14 -2.99
N ALA A 58 8.23 -2.31 -3.17
CA ALA A 58 7.09 -2.78 -2.40
C ALA A 58 7.38 -4.18 -1.86
N ASP A 59 7.59 -4.29 -0.54
CA ASP A 59 7.92 -5.56 0.11
C ASP A 59 6.71 -6.08 0.92
N LEU A 60 6.33 -7.35 0.67
CA LEU A 60 5.21 -8.05 1.33
C LEU A 60 3.89 -7.26 1.30
N PRO A 61 3.38 -6.85 0.12
CA PRO A 61 2.21 -6.00 0.05
C PRO A 61 0.98 -6.68 0.63
N ALA A 62 0.26 -5.96 1.50
CA ALA A 62 -1.02 -6.39 2.05
C ALA A 62 -2.15 -6.30 1.00
N VAL A 63 -1.96 -6.98 -0.14
CA VAL A 63 -2.95 -7.12 -1.23
C VAL A 63 -3.87 -8.33 -1.03
N TRP A 64 -3.53 -9.21 -0.09
CA TRP A 64 -4.36 -10.35 0.28
C TRP A 64 -5.23 -10.01 1.48
N GLY A 65 -6.52 -9.88 1.20
CA GLY A 65 -7.57 -9.60 2.17
C GLY A 65 -8.54 -10.77 2.31
N PHE A 66 -9.50 -10.63 3.21
CA PHE A 66 -10.49 -11.67 3.49
C PHE A 66 -11.31 -12.08 2.26
N ASP A 67 -11.57 -11.13 1.36
CA ASP A 67 -12.30 -11.36 0.11
C ASP A 67 -11.51 -12.24 -0.88
N THR A 68 -10.18 -12.13 -0.87
CA THR A 68 -9.28 -12.90 -1.75
C THR A 68 -8.77 -14.20 -1.12
N MET A 69 -9.02 -14.43 0.18
CA MET A 69 -8.72 -15.70 0.84
C MET A 69 -9.65 -16.82 0.31
N PRO A 70 -9.11 -17.97 -0.13
CA PRO A 70 -9.90 -19.15 -0.44
C PRO A 70 -10.74 -19.60 0.76
N TRP A 71 -11.93 -20.16 0.50
CA TRP A 71 -12.88 -20.56 1.55
C TRP A 71 -12.28 -21.48 2.61
N TYR A 72 -11.33 -22.36 2.24
CA TYR A 72 -10.66 -23.25 3.19
C TYR A 72 -9.70 -22.54 4.15
N GLN A 73 -9.08 -21.42 3.74
CA GLN A 73 -8.28 -20.59 4.65
C GLN A 73 -9.18 -19.80 5.61
N ARG A 74 -10.36 -19.38 5.13
CA ARG A 74 -11.38 -18.75 5.97
C ARG A 74 -11.93 -19.71 7.02
N LEU A 75 -12.16 -20.97 6.68
CA LEU A 75 -12.60 -21.99 7.65
C LEU A 75 -11.62 -22.17 8.82
N GLY A 76 -10.31 -22.06 8.60
CA GLY A 76 -9.32 -22.11 9.68
C GLY A 76 -9.46 -20.96 10.69
N LEU A 77 -9.81 -19.76 10.22
CA LEU A 77 -10.06 -18.60 11.09
C LEU A 77 -11.37 -18.74 11.87
N TYR A 78 -12.40 -19.34 11.27
CA TYR A 78 -13.67 -19.61 11.97
C TYR A 78 -13.60 -20.82 12.92
N GLY A 79 -12.80 -21.83 12.59
CA GLY A 79 -12.64 -23.05 13.41
C GLY A 79 -11.96 -22.79 14.77
N CYS A 80 -11.07 -21.79 14.85
CA CYS A 80 -10.42 -21.39 16.09
C CYS A 80 -11.38 -20.64 17.06
N GLY A 81 -12.57 -20.23 16.60
CA GLY A 81 -13.62 -19.66 17.44
C GLY A 81 -14.52 -20.70 18.14
N PHE A 82 -14.27 -21.99 17.92
CA PHE A 82 -15.10 -23.10 18.42
C PHE A 82 -14.42 -23.95 19.51
N PHE A 83 -13.49 -23.36 20.27
CA PHE A 83 -13.05 -23.93 21.55
C PHE A 83 -13.84 -23.24 22.67
N PRO A 84 -14.89 -23.88 23.23
CA PRO A 84 -15.48 -23.40 24.47
C PRO A 84 -14.44 -23.51 25.59
N ALA A 85 -14.32 -22.45 26.39
CA ALA A 85 -13.56 -22.43 27.63
C ALA A 85 -14.18 -23.36 28.68
#